data_AF-L8HAV0-F1
#
_entry.id   AF-L8HAV0-F1
#
_cell.length_a   1.000
_cell.length_b   1.000
_cell.length_c   1.000
_cell.angle_alpha   90.00
_cell.angle_beta   90.00
_cell.angle_gamma   90.00
#
_symmetry.space_group_name_H-M   'P 1'
#
loop_
_entity.id
_entity.type
_entity.pdbx_description
1 polymer ?
#
loop_
_entity_poly.entity_id
_entity_poly.type
_entity_poly.pdbx_seq_one_letter_code
_entity_poly.pdbx_strand_id
1 'polypeptide(L)'
;MPSYLTLSQDHDNKARGLAHWLRANEVVDAKANLGELVDLFYQLCSVETTCQGLAAIAATLANAGTSPLTAKSAVSKAVATQTVQILNVTDKWAQSIHLAAKSSLSGAILVVVPGVLGLAVYSPRLSPQMKSVAGTKFCEAIATTFPSLAQPSA
;
A
#
# COMPACT_ATOMS: atom_id res chain seq x y z
N MET A 1 5.35 10.49 20.39
CA MET A 1 4.25 9.54 20.67
C MET A 1 4.29 8.47 19.59
N PRO A 2 4.20 7.17 19.92
CA PRO A 2 4.14 6.09 18.93
C PRO A 2 2.97 6.32 17.96
N SER A 3 3.19 6.13 16.66
CA SER A 3 2.18 6.35 15.60
C SER A 3 0.87 5.59 15.85
N TYR A 4 0.98 4.39 16.45
CA TYR A 4 -0.15 3.56 16.88
C TYR A 4 -1.12 4.30 17.80
N LEU A 5 -0.59 4.90 18.88
CA LEU A 5 -1.43 5.57 19.88
C LEU A 5 -2.13 6.79 19.32
N THR A 6 -1.50 7.49 18.37
CA THR A 6 -2.12 8.63 17.69
C THR A 6 -3.24 8.16 16.74
N LEU A 7 -2.98 7.13 15.92
CA LEU A 7 -3.99 6.58 15.01
C LEU A 7 -5.20 6.01 15.76
N SER A 8 -4.95 5.29 16.86
CA SER A 8 -6.00 4.71 17.70
C SER A 8 -6.76 5.73 18.53
N GLN A 9 -6.33 7.00 18.58
CA GLN A 9 -7.08 8.07 19.24
C GLN A 9 -7.88 8.89 18.22
N ASP A 10 -7.27 9.23 17.08
CA ASP A 10 -7.85 10.16 16.11
C ASP A 10 -8.91 9.52 15.20
N HIS A 11 -8.88 8.19 15.03
CA HIS A 11 -9.70 7.49 14.03
C HIS A 11 -10.51 6.31 14.58
N ASP A 12 -10.49 6.08 15.90
CA ASP A 12 -11.08 4.89 16.54
C ASP A 12 -12.57 4.70 16.22
N ASN A 13 -13.35 5.76 16.35
CA ASN A 13 -14.79 5.72 16.07
C ASN A 13 -15.11 5.27 14.63
N LYS A 14 -14.32 5.71 13.64
CA LYS A 14 -14.52 5.33 12.23
C LYS A 14 -14.15 3.87 12.00
N ALA A 15 -13.03 3.42 12.54
CA ALA A 15 -12.58 2.04 12.38
C ALA A 15 -13.55 1.06 13.06
N ARG A 16 -13.99 1.35 14.29
CA ARG A 16 -15.00 0.55 14.99
C ARG A 16 -16.33 0.54 14.26
N GLY A 17 -16.80 1.70 13.79
CA GLY A 17 -18.02 1.79 12.98
C GLY A 17 -17.97 0.90 11.74
N LEU A 18 -16.85 0.93 11.01
CA LEU A 18 -16.63 0.05 9.86
C LEU A 18 -16.58 -1.43 10.27
N ALA A 19 -15.89 -1.77 11.36
CA ALA A 19 -15.80 -3.15 11.85
C ALA A 19 -17.18 -3.73 12.21
N HIS A 20 -18.04 -2.94 12.87
CA HIS A 20 -19.42 -3.32 13.14
C HIS A 20 -20.24 -3.48 11.85
N TRP A 21 -20.08 -2.57 10.89
CA TRP A 21 -20.75 -2.67 9.60
C TRP A 21 -20.32 -3.93 8.83
N LEU A 22 -19.03 -4.26 8.81
CA LEU A 22 -18.50 -5.47 8.18
C LEU A 22 -19.05 -6.74 8.84
N ARG A 23 -19.18 -6.76 10.17
CA ARG A 23 -19.84 -7.86 10.90
C ARG A 23 -21.32 -8.01 10.55
N ALA A 24 -22.04 -6.90 10.47
CA ALA A 24 -23.46 -6.92 10.12
C ALA A 24 -23.72 -7.45 8.70
N ASN A 25 -22.73 -7.35 7.81
CA ASN A 25 -22.76 -7.87 6.44
C ASN A 25 -22.03 -9.21 6.29
N GLU A 26 -21.76 -9.92 7.39
CA GLU A 26 -21.16 -11.27 7.39
C GLU A 26 -19.78 -11.36 6.72
N VAL A 27 -19.08 -10.23 6.56
CA VAL A 27 -17.71 -10.18 6.00
C VAL A 27 -16.68 -10.62 7.05
N VAL A 28 -16.96 -10.34 8.32
CA VAL A 28 -16.11 -10.71 9.46
C VAL A 28 -16.82 -11.79 10.27
N ASP A 29 -16.08 -12.82 10.68
CA ASP A 29 -16.58 -13.90 11.52
C ASP A 29 -17.29 -13.34 12.77
N ALA A 30 -18.49 -13.85 13.02
CA ALA A 30 -19.31 -13.50 14.18
C ALA A 30 -18.58 -13.76 15.51
N LYS A 31 -17.68 -14.74 15.55
CA LYS A 31 -16.89 -15.11 16.73
C LYS A 31 -15.67 -14.22 16.98
N ALA A 32 -15.24 -13.42 16.00
CA ALA A 32 -14.05 -12.59 16.17
C ALA A 32 -14.25 -11.52 17.25
N ASN A 33 -13.18 -11.08 17.91
CA ASN A 33 -13.25 -9.90 18.77
C ASN A 33 -13.00 -8.65 17.93
N LEU A 34 -14.01 -7.77 17.77
CA LEU A 34 -13.86 -6.55 16.95
C LEU A 34 -12.85 -5.56 17.55
N GLY A 35 -12.72 -5.52 18.87
CA GLY A 35 -11.72 -4.68 19.53
C GLY A 35 -10.31 -5.10 19.14
N GLU A 36 -10.01 -6.39 19.27
CA GLU A 36 -8.71 -6.95 18.89
C GLU A 36 -8.41 -6.80 17.39
N LEU A 37 -9.42 -6.93 16.52
CA LEU A 37 -9.26 -6.72 15.09
C LEU A 37 -8.93 -5.27 14.74
N VAL A 38 -9.59 -4.30 15.39
CA VAL A 38 -9.31 -2.87 15.20
C VAL A 38 -7.93 -2.51 15.76
N ASP A 39 -7.56 -3.07 16.91
CA ASP A 39 -6.24 -2.86 17.49
C ASP A 39 -5.13 -3.45 16.59
N LEU A 40 -5.34 -4.66 16.05
CA LEU A 40 -4.42 -5.26 15.08
C LEU A 40 -4.30 -4.42 13.81
N PHE A 41 -5.42 -3.90 13.30
CA PHE A 41 -5.42 -2.99 12.15
C PHE A 41 -4.53 -1.76 12.41
N TYR A 42 -4.65 -1.14 13.59
CA TYR A 42 -3.79 -0.01 13.94
C TYR A 42 -2.32 -0.41 14.07
N GLN A 43 -2.01 -1.57 14.66
CA GLN A 43 -0.63 -2.07 14.73
C GLN A 43 -0.03 -2.25 13.33
N LEU A 44 -0.79 -2.82 12.39
CA LEU A 44 -0.36 -2.99 10.99
C LEU A 44 -0.14 -1.66 10.29
N CYS A 45 -0.96 -0.64 10.55
CA CYS A 45 -0.77 0.71 10.03
C CYS A 45 0.40 1.48 10.65
N SER A 46 0.97 0.97 11.75
CA SER A 46 2.07 1.59 12.48
C SER A 46 3.42 0.92 12.28
N VAL A 47 3.50 -0.10 11.43
CA VAL A 47 4.78 -0.73 11.07
C VAL A 47 5.69 0.29 10.39
N GLU A 48 6.90 0.41 10.92
CA GLU A 48 7.92 1.31 10.40
C GLU A 48 8.81 0.60 9.36
N THR A 49 9.24 1.35 8.35
CA THR A 49 10.18 0.87 7.33
C THR A 49 10.98 2.04 6.77
N THR A 50 12.10 1.73 6.12
CA THR A 50 12.85 2.68 5.29
C THR A 50 12.36 2.63 3.84
N CYS A 51 12.77 3.60 3.01
CA CYS A 51 12.56 3.53 1.56
C CYS A 51 13.15 2.25 0.95
N GLN A 52 14.31 1.80 1.43
CA GLN A 52 14.95 0.57 0.95
C GLN A 52 14.11 -0.66 1.28
N GLY A 53 13.58 -0.75 2.52
CA GLY A 53 12.67 -1.82 2.91
C GLY A 53 11.38 -1.81 2.10
N LEU A 54 10.79 -0.64 1.90
CA LEU A 54 9.55 -0.50 1.12
C LEU A 54 9.77 -0.83 -0.36
N ALA A 55 10.91 -0.43 -0.94
CA ALA A 55 11.30 -0.80 -2.30
C ALA A 55 11.52 -2.32 -2.44
N ALA A 56 12.11 -2.96 -1.44
CA ALA A 56 12.28 -4.41 -1.42
C ALA A 56 10.93 -5.15 -1.37
N ILE A 57 9.95 -4.65 -0.60
CA ILE A 57 8.57 -5.18 -0.58
C ILE A 57 7.95 -5.02 -1.97
N ALA A 58 8.03 -3.81 -2.56
CA ALA A 58 7.50 -3.55 -3.89
C ALA A 58 8.14 -4.46 -4.96
N ALA A 59 9.45 -4.67 -4.88
CA ALA A 59 10.19 -5.50 -5.82
C ALA A 59 9.86 -6.99 -5.65
N THR A 60 9.56 -7.42 -4.42
CA THR A 60 9.05 -8.76 -4.14
C THR A 60 7.69 -8.99 -4.80
N LEU A 61 6.79 -8.00 -4.75
CA LEU A 61 5.50 -8.05 -5.46
C LEU A 61 5.67 -8.03 -6.98
N ALA A 62 6.58 -7.18 -7.49
CA ALA A 62 6.92 -7.13 -8.91
C ALA A 62 7.47 -8.48 -9.43
N ASN A 63 8.21 -9.19 -8.58
CA ASN A 63 8.80 -10.50 -8.85
C ASN A 63 7.92 -11.67 -8.35
N ALA A 64 6.60 -11.55 -8.52
CA ALA A 64 5.64 -12.62 -8.28
C ALA A 64 5.71 -13.25 -6.87
N GLY A 65 6.04 -12.46 -5.86
CA GLY A 65 6.07 -12.87 -4.45
C GLY A 65 7.42 -13.39 -3.95
N THR A 66 8.45 -13.43 -4.81
CA THR A 66 9.80 -13.83 -4.42
C THR A 66 10.71 -12.63 -4.29
N SER A 67 11.37 -12.48 -3.15
CA SER A 67 12.27 -11.36 -2.90
C SER A 67 13.50 -11.45 -3.80
N PRO A 68 13.77 -10.45 -4.66
CA PRO A 68 14.94 -10.47 -5.54
C PRO A 68 16.26 -10.30 -4.78
N LEU A 69 16.21 -9.79 -3.55
CA LEU A 69 17.40 -9.59 -2.71
C LEU A 69 17.82 -10.85 -1.95
N THR A 70 16.89 -11.74 -1.66
CA THR A 70 17.14 -12.92 -0.81
C THR A 70 16.80 -14.25 -1.47
N ALA A 71 16.19 -14.22 -2.67
CA ALA A 71 15.62 -15.36 -3.38
C ALA A 71 14.56 -16.16 -2.59
N LYS A 72 14.05 -15.63 -1.47
CA LYS A 72 13.01 -16.28 -0.67
C LYS A 72 11.62 -15.88 -1.15
N SER A 73 10.72 -16.87 -1.25
CA SER A 73 9.30 -16.62 -1.47
C SER A 73 8.68 -16.06 -0.18
N ALA A 74 8.19 -14.83 -0.23
CA ALA A 74 7.50 -14.18 0.87
C ALA A 74 5.99 -14.43 0.81
N VAL A 75 5.43 -14.47 -0.40
CA VAL A 75 4.03 -14.81 -0.68
C VAL A 75 3.94 -15.66 -1.96
N SER A 76 2.82 -16.35 -2.14
CA SER A 76 2.57 -17.09 -3.39
C SER A 76 2.40 -16.14 -4.57
N LYS A 77 2.66 -16.63 -5.78
CA LYS A 77 2.43 -15.89 -7.03
C LYS A 77 1.00 -15.36 -7.13
N ALA A 78 0.01 -16.17 -6.75
CA ALA A 78 -1.40 -15.77 -6.76
C ALA A 78 -1.65 -14.56 -5.86
N VAL A 79 -1.13 -14.58 -4.62
CA VAL A 79 -1.26 -13.46 -3.67
C VAL A 79 -0.55 -12.21 -4.18
N ALA A 80 0.66 -12.34 -4.74
CA ALA A 80 1.38 -11.22 -5.32
C ALA A 80 0.59 -10.58 -6.48
N THR A 81 0.11 -11.38 -7.42
CA THR A 81 -0.69 -10.90 -8.56
C THR A 81 -1.97 -10.22 -8.09
N GLN A 82 -2.72 -10.82 -7.17
CA GLN A 82 -3.94 -10.22 -6.62
C GLN A 82 -3.64 -8.90 -5.89
N THR A 83 -2.55 -8.84 -5.14
CA THR A 83 -2.13 -7.60 -4.45
C THR A 83 -1.86 -6.49 -5.45
N VAL A 84 -1.12 -6.77 -6.53
CA VAL A 84 -0.87 -5.78 -7.59
C VAL A 84 -2.16 -5.32 -8.27
N GLN A 85 -3.11 -6.24 -8.52
CA GLN A 85 -4.42 -5.88 -9.06
C GLN A 85 -5.18 -4.93 -8.13
N ILE A 86 -5.17 -5.19 -6.81
CA ILE A 86 -5.78 -4.31 -5.81
C ILE A 86 -5.11 -2.92 -5.84
N LEU A 87 -3.79 -2.86 -5.94
CA LEU A 87 -3.06 -1.59 -6.04
C LEU A 87 -3.46 -0.78 -7.28
N ASN A 88 -3.71 -1.45 -8.42
CA ASN A 88 -4.17 -0.79 -9.64
C ASN A 88 -5.59 -0.21 -9.51
N VAL A 89 -6.49 -0.83 -8.75
CA VAL A 89 -7.91 -0.43 -8.73
C VAL A 89 -8.30 0.49 -7.57
N THR A 90 -7.49 0.56 -6.52
CA THR A 90 -7.88 1.26 -5.28
C THR A 90 -7.54 2.75 -5.23
N ASP A 91 -6.60 3.22 -6.05
CA ASP A 91 -6.19 4.63 -6.08
C ASP A 91 -6.39 5.26 -7.47
N LYS A 92 -7.35 6.19 -7.59
CA LYS A 92 -7.65 6.93 -8.83
C LYS A 92 -6.44 7.65 -9.42
N TRP A 93 -5.53 8.14 -8.58
CA TRP A 93 -4.31 8.79 -9.08
C TRP A 93 -3.35 7.77 -9.68
N ALA A 94 -3.17 6.62 -9.00
CA ALA A 94 -2.33 5.53 -9.50
C ALA A 94 -2.85 5.02 -10.87
N GLN A 95 -4.18 4.94 -11.03
CA GLN A 95 -4.83 4.65 -12.31
C GLN A 95 -4.51 5.68 -13.39
N SER A 96 -4.51 6.97 -13.05
CA SER A 96 -4.26 8.04 -14.02
C SER A 96 -2.83 8.05 -14.59
N ILE A 97 -1.87 7.49 -13.85
CA ILE A 97 -0.48 7.33 -14.30
C ILE A 97 -0.18 5.89 -14.78
N HIS A 98 -1.20 5.02 -14.79
CA HIS A 98 -1.12 3.61 -15.15
C HIS A 98 -0.01 2.82 -14.43
N LEU A 99 0.15 3.07 -13.12
CA LEU A 99 1.10 2.34 -12.27
C LEU A 99 0.37 1.74 -11.07
N ALA A 100 0.73 0.50 -10.68
CA ALA A 100 0.26 -0.08 -9.43
C ALA A 100 0.94 0.63 -8.26
N ALA A 101 0.21 1.47 -7.54
CA ALA A 101 0.78 2.26 -6.47
C ALA A 101 -0.10 2.35 -5.22
N LYS A 102 0.54 2.52 -4.07
CA LYS A 102 -0.13 2.84 -2.80
C LYS A 102 0.52 4.06 -2.17
N SER A 103 -0.31 5.05 -1.83
CA SER A 103 0.11 6.21 -1.04
C SER A 103 -0.21 6.02 0.46
N SER A 104 0.62 6.64 1.31
CA SER A 104 0.47 6.69 2.76
C SER A 104 0.36 8.14 3.26
N LEU A 105 -0.32 8.33 4.39
CA LEU A 105 -0.39 9.61 5.10
C LEU A 105 0.95 10.04 5.70
N SER A 106 1.93 9.13 5.79
CA SER A 106 3.32 9.52 6.13
C SER A 106 4.03 10.25 4.99
N GLY A 107 3.46 10.26 3.78
CA GLY A 107 4.12 10.77 2.57
C GLY A 107 4.96 9.73 1.84
N ALA A 108 4.88 8.46 2.23
CA ALA A 108 5.46 7.35 1.47
C ALA A 108 4.55 6.94 0.30
N ILE A 109 5.16 6.54 -0.82
CA ILE A 109 4.50 5.94 -1.98
C ILE A 109 5.26 4.67 -2.34
N LEU A 110 4.54 3.55 -2.41
CA LEU A 110 5.01 2.29 -2.95
C LEU A 110 4.49 2.16 -4.39
N VAL A 111 5.37 1.80 -5.32
CA VAL A 111 5.02 1.56 -6.74
C VAL A 111 5.57 0.21 -7.17
N VAL A 112 4.73 -0.57 -7.85
CA VAL A 112 5.06 -1.91 -8.36
C VAL A 112 4.93 -1.90 -9.88
N VAL A 113 6.00 -2.29 -10.58
CA VAL A 113 5.97 -2.56 -12.02
C VAL A 113 6.26 -4.04 -12.24
N PRO A 114 5.22 -4.87 -12.46
CA PRO A 114 5.37 -6.32 -12.58
C PRO A 114 6.44 -6.73 -13.59
N GLY A 115 7.32 -7.65 -13.20
CA GLY A 115 8.40 -8.15 -14.04
C GLY A 115 9.56 -7.17 -14.27
N VAL A 116 9.50 -5.93 -13.75
CA VAL A 116 10.51 -4.90 -14.01
C VAL A 116 11.16 -4.42 -12.71
N LEU A 117 10.41 -3.74 -11.83
CA LEU A 117 10.98 -3.13 -10.62
C LEU A 117 9.94 -2.87 -9.54
N GLY A 118 10.44 -2.68 -8.32
CA GLY A 118 9.70 -2.06 -7.22
C GLY A 118 10.37 -0.75 -6.80
N LEU A 119 9.55 0.27 -6.55
CA LEU A 119 9.99 1.61 -6.20
C LEU A 119 9.33 2.06 -4.91
N ALA A 120 10.09 2.79 -4.09
CA ALA A 120 9.57 3.52 -2.94
C ALA A 120 10.03 4.97 -3.00
N VAL A 121 9.10 5.87 -2.72
CA VAL A 121 9.36 7.31 -2.63
C VAL A 121 8.87 7.80 -1.27
N TYR A 122 9.62 8.70 -0.63
CA TYR A 122 9.20 9.31 0.62
C TYR A 122 9.42 10.81 0.57
N SER A 123 8.34 11.57 0.78
CA SER A 123 8.42 12.99 1.04
C SER A 123 7.22 13.39 1.92
N PRO A 124 7.46 13.90 3.14
CA PRO A 124 6.41 14.03 4.16
C PRO A 124 5.37 15.10 3.86
N ARG A 125 5.67 16.07 2.99
CA ARG A 125 4.73 17.15 2.67
C ARG A 125 3.56 16.61 1.84
N LEU A 126 2.36 16.70 2.42
CA LEU A 126 1.12 16.27 1.75
C LEU A 126 0.42 17.42 1.01
N SER A 127 -0.31 17.07 -0.05
CA SER A 127 -1.28 17.92 -0.74
C SER A 127 -2.62 17.94 0.03
N PRO A 128 -3.58 18.81 -0.35
CA PRO A 128 -4.94 18.78 0.21
C PRO A 128 -5.66 17.43 0.03
N GLN A 129 -5.25 16.62 -0.96
CA GLN A 129 -5.77 15.27 -1.19
C GLN A 129 -5.03 14.20 -0.35
N MET A 130 -4.22 14.62 0.63
CA MET A 130 -3.48 13.77 1.57
C MET A 130 -2.46 12.83 0.90
N LYS A 131 -1.80 13.31 -0.16
CA LYS A 131 -0.74 12.57 -0.86
C LYS A 131 0.56 13.37 -0.90
N SER A 132 1.69 12.67 -0.95
CA SER A 132 3.00 13.31 -1.02
C SER A 132 3.13 14.20 -2.27
N VAL A 133 3.35 15.50 -2.11
CA VAL A 133 3.43 16.45 -3.24
C VAL A 133 4.61 16.15 -4.16
N ALA A 134 5.80 15.93 -3.58
CA ALA A 134 6.98 15.61 -4.36
C ALA A 134 6.93 14.16 -4.87
N GLY A 135 6.40 13.24 -4.06
CA GLY A 135 6.29 11.83 -4.43
C GLY A 135 5.39 11.59 -5.64
N THR A 136 4.23 12.24 -5.69
CA THR A 136 3.31 12.07 -6.82
C THR A 136 3.91 12.63 -8.11
N LYS A 137 4.50 13.84 -8.05
CA LYS A 137 5.19 14.45 -9.19
C LYS A 137 6.33 13.59 -9.72
N PHE A 138 7.11 12.98 -8.83
CA PHE A 138 8.17 12.06 -9.23
C PHE A 138 7.61 10.85 -9.98
N CYS A 139 6.53 10.22 -9.47
CA CYS A 139 5.92 9.06 -10.13
C CYS A 139 5.29 9.44 -11.48
N GLU A 140 4.66 10.61 -11.59
CA GLU A 140 4.13 11.15 -12.85
C GLU A 140 5.26 11.37 -13.88
N ALA A 141 6.40 11.92 -13.43
CA ALA A 141 7.56 12.11 -14.28
C ALA A 141 8.16 10.77 -14.75
N ILE A 142 8.21 9.75 -13.89
CA ILE A 142 8.63 8.39 -14.27
C ILE A 142 7.69 7.79 -15.32
N ALA A 143 6.37 7.86 -15.09
CA ALA A 143 5.37 7.35 -16.03
C ALA A 143 5.47 8.03 -17.41
N THR A 144 5.72 9.35 -17.41
CA THR A 144 5.87 10.14 -18.64
C THR A 144 7.19 9.84 -19.36
N THR A 145 8.28 9.69 -18.60
CA THR A 145 9.63 9.48 -19.14
C THR A 145 9.83 8.05 -19.64
N PHE A 146 9.18 7.08 -18.99
CA PHE A 146 9.24 5.66 -19.33
C PHE A 146 7.84 5.09 -19.57
N PRO A 147 7.19 5.40 -20.71
CA PRO A 147 5.85 4.91 -21.01
C PRO A 147 5.73 3.39 -21.02
N SER A 148 6.83 2.67 -21.29
CA SER A 148 6.88 1.21 -21.24
C SER A 148 6.63 0.61 -19.85
N LEU A 149 6.88 1.36 -18.77
CA LEU A 149 6.61 0.92 -17.39
C LEU A 149 5.11 1.03 -17.03
N ALA A 150 4.39 1.88 -17.75
CA ALA A 150 2.99 2.21 -17.49
C ALA A 150 2.02 1.36 -18.34
N GLN A 151 2.54 0.42 -19.15
CA GLN A 151 1.71 -0.49 -19.92
C GLN A 151 1.45 -1.78 -19.13
N PRO A 152 0.23 -2.33 -19.19
CA PRO A 152 -0.02 -3.67 -18.68
C PRO A 152 0.86 -4.65 -19.45
N SER A 153 1.67 -5.43 -18.75
CA SER A 153 2.43 -6.54 -19.33
C SER A 153 1.47 -7.43 -20.13
N ALA A 154 1.72 -7.57 -21.43
CA ALA A 154 0.97 -8.42 -22.36
C ALA A 154 0.94 -9.89 -21.91
#